data_AF-A0A1G9CUF1-F1
#
_entry.id   AF-A0A1G9CUF1-F1
#
_cell.length_a   1.000
_cell.length_b   1.000
_cell.length_c   1.000
_cell.angle_alpha   90.00
_cell.angle_beta   90.00
_cell.angle_gamma   90.00
#
_symmetry.space_group_name_H-M   'P 1'
#
loop_
_entity.id
_entity.type
_entity.pdbx_description
1 polymer ?
#
loop_
_entity_poly.entity_id
_entity_poly.type
_entity_poly.pdbx_seq_one_letter_code
_entity_poly.pdbx_strand_id
1 'polypeptide(L)'
;MTDQPKQLGGGRKMFGDFAPKLAELTDDVLFADVWNRPELSARDRSLITVAVLTAGGNTEQLGFHLGRAVENGVTREELIEAITHVTLYAGWPKGMAAMGVAKQLFTDNK
;
A
#
# COMPACT_ATOMS: atom_id res chain seq x y z
N MET A 1 0.85 -19.60 3.17
CA MET A 1 0.72 -18.85 4.44
C MET A 1 -0.72 -18.94 4.91
N THR A 2 -1.02 -19.69 5.96
CA THR A 2 -2.39 -20.09 6.31
C THR A 2 -3.10 -19.21 7.34
N ASP A 3 -2.47 -18.12 7.80
CA ASP A 3 -3.00 -17.33 8.92
C ASP A 3 -2.84 -15.80 8.74
N GLN A 4 -3.01 -15.31 7.50
CA GLN A 4 -2.99 -13.88 7.23
C GLN A 4 -4.39 -13.26 7.29
N PRO A 5 -4.54 -12.01 7.77
CA PRO A 5 -5.83 -11.34 7.78
C PRO A 5 -6.37 -11.19 6.37
N LYS A 6 -7.67 -11.46 6.19
CA LYS A 6 -8.33 -11.30 4.91
C LYS A 6 -8.28 -9.84 4.48
N GLN A 7 -7.75 -9.60 3.29
CA GLN A 7 -7.62 -8.28 2.72
C GLN A 7 -8.98 -7.85 2.15
N LEU A 8 -9.45 -6.69 2.57
CA LEU A 8 -10.74 -6.12 2.14
C LEU A 8 -10.54 -4.80 1.41
N GLY A 9 -11.38 -4.57 0.40
CA GLY A 9 -11.46 -3.32 -0.36
C GLY A 9 -12.52 -2.37 0.19
N GLY A 10 -12.54 -1.15 -0.35
CA GLY A 10 -13.52 -0.11 -0.01
C GLY A 10 -14.16 0.52 -1.25
N GLY A 11 -14.01 -0.10 -2.42
CA GLY A 11 -14.41 0.46 -3.71
C GLY A 11 -15.91 0.75 -3.77
N ARG A 12 -16.77 -0.20 -3.37
CA ARG A 12 -18.23 0.01 -3.33
C ARG A 12 -18.66 1.10 -2.37
N LYS A 13 -17.97 1.26 -1.25
CA LYS A 13 -18.24 2.33 -0.29
C LYS A 13 -17.87 3.71 -0.86
N MET A 14 -16.77 3.80 -1.60
CA MET A 14 -16.24 5.06 -2.11
C MET A 14 -16.90 5.53 -3.41
N PHE A 15 -17.19 4.59 -4.32
CA PHE A 15 -17.57 4.91 -5.70
C PHE A 15 -18.75 4.08 -6.22
N GLY A 16 -19.50 3.39 -5.36
CA GLY A 16 -20.58 2.50 -5.80
C GLY A 16 -21.71 3.19 -6.55
N ASP A 17 -22.00 4.45 -6.21
CA ASP A 17 -23.03 5.29 -6.82
C ASP A 17 -22.53 6.03 -8.08
N PHE A 18 -21.24 6.36 -8.14
CA PHE A 18 -20.65 7.13 -9.23
C PHE A 18 -19.98 6.28 -10.32
N ALA A 19 -19.20 5.27 -9.91
CA ALA A 19 -18.41 4.41 -10.81
C ALA A 19 -18.54 2.93 -10.39
N PRO A 20 -19.74 2.32 -10.55
CA PRO A 20 -20.06 1.01 -9.97
C PRO A 20 -19.13 -0.11 -10.45
N LYS A 21 -18.70 -0.09 -11.72
CA LYS A 21 -17.80 -1.13 -12.23
C LYS A 21 -16.39 -1.03 -11.64
N LEU A 22 -15.87 0.18 -11.45
CA LEU A 22 -14.57 0.37 -10.81
C LEU A 22 -14.61 -0.07 -9.34
N ALA A 23 -15.69 0.27 -8.65
CA ALA A 23 -15.96 -0.17 -7.29
C ALA A 23 -15.99 -1.71 -7.16
N GLU A 24 -16.72 -2.38 -8.07
CA GLU A 24 -16.78 -3.85 -8.16
C GLU A 24 -15.40 -4.46 -8.39
N LEU A 25 -14.63 -3.98 -9.37
CA LEU A 25 -13.29 -4.49 -9.68
C LEU A 25 -12.32 -4.32 -8.51
N THR A 26 -12.42 -3.19 -7.80
CA THR A 26 -11.60 -2.92 -6.61
C THR A 26 -11.88 -3.93 -5.51
N ASP A 27 -13.14 -4.22 -5.24
CA ASP A 27 -13.49 -5.10 -4.13
C ASP A 27 -13.35 -6.58 -4.49
N ASP A 28 -13.81 -7.00 -5.68
CA ASP A 28 -13.91 -8.41 -6.03
C ASP A 28 -12.63 -8.96 -6.65
N VAL A 29 -11.99 -8.21 -7.55
CA VAL A 29 -10.79 -8.67 -8.25
C VAL A 29 -9.54 -8.31 -7.46
N LEU A 30 -9.38 -7.04 -7.10
CA LEU A 30 -8.17 -6.59 -6.41
C LEU A 30 -8.14 -7.16 -4.98
N PHE A 31 -9.08 -6.77 -4.12
CA PHE A 31 -8.97 -7.10 -2.69
C PHE A 31 -9.51 -8.48 -2.33
N ALA A 32 -10.59 -8.98 -2.92
CA ALA A 32 -11.11 -10.31 -2.60
C ALA A 32 -10.31 -11.46 -3.23
N ASP A 33 -9.70 -11.27 -4.40
CA ASP A 33 -8.84 -12.27 -5.08
C ASP A 33 -7.35 -11.94 -4.94
N VAL A 34 -6.80 -11.02 -5.75
CA VAL A 34 -5.34 -10.86 -5.94
C VAL A 34 -4.59 -10.64 -4.61
N TRP A 35 -5.13 -9.85 -3.70
CA TRP A 35 -4.52 -9.59 -2.39
C TRP A 35 -4.60 -10.77 -1.41
N ASN A 36 -5.49 -11.73 -1.63
CA ASN A 36 -5.69 -12.90 -0.76
C ASN A 36 -5.06 -14.19 -1.33
N ARG A 37 -4.47 -14.14 -2.52
CA ARG A 37 -3.77 -15.27 -3.13
C ARG A 37 -2.64 -15.81 -2.25
N PRO A 38 -2.57 -17.14 -1.99
CA PRO A 38 -1.78 -17.72 -0.89
C PRO A 38 -0.27 -17.80 -1.16
N GLU A 39 0.18 -17.57 -2.39
CA GLU A 39 1.57 -17.74 -2.80
C GLU A 39 2.48 -16.60 -2.32
N LEU A 40 1.90 -15.46 -1.93
CA LEU A 40 2.64 -14.32 -1.39
C LEU A 40 1.84 -13.68 -0.25
N SER A 41 2.51 -13.42 0.87
CA SER A 41 1.85 -12.87 2.06
C SER A 41 1.29 -11.47 1.81
N ALA A 42 0.27 -11.11 2.59
CA ALA A 42 -0.25 -9.76 2.67
C ALA A 42 0.84 -8.76 3.10
N ARG A 43 1.77 -9.19 3.96
CA ARG A 43 2.96 -8.42 4.36
C ARG A 43 3.82 -8.06 3.15
N ASP A 44 4.23 -9.06 2.37
CA ASP A 44 5.13 -8.86 1.23
C ASP A 44 4.43 -8.14 0.08
N ARG A 45 3.13 -8.41 -0.14
CA ARG A 45 2.30 -7.65 -1.09
C ARG A 45 2.24 -6.18 -0.71
N SER A 46 2.04 -5.87 0.56
CA SER A 46 2.06 -4.48 1.04
C SER A 46 3.41 -3.82 0.81
N LEU A 47 4.52 -4.49 1.14
CA LEU A 47 5.87 -3.97 0.91
C LEU A 47 6.13 -3.67 -0.57
N ILE A 48 5.78 -4.61 -1.46
CA ILE A 48 5.90 -4.43 -2.92
C ILE A 48 5.03 -3.27 -3.40
N THR A 49 3.79 -3.17 -2.91
CA THR A 49 2.88 -2.09 -3.29
C THR A 49 3.46 -0.72 -2.92
N VAL A 50 4.01 -0.57 -1.70
CA VAL A 50 4.67 0.67 -1.26
C VAL A 50 5.89 0.99 -2.13
N ALA A 51 6.70 -0.01 -2.47
CA ALA A 51 7.85 0.18 -3.36
C ALA A 51 7.43 0.66 -4.76
N VAL A 52 6.38 0.06 -5.34
CA VAL A 52 5.85 0.44 -6.66
C VAL A 52 5.23 1.84 -6.64
N LEU A 53 4.46 2.19 -5.60
CA LEU A 53 3.88 3.53 -5.47
C LEU A 53 4.95 4.60 -5.30
N THR A 54 6.00 4.31 -4.50
CA THR A 54 7.18 5.17 -4.39
C THR A 54 7.87 5.35 -5.74
N ALA A 55 8.14 4.26 -6.46
CA ALA A 55 8.79 4.32 -7.77
C ALA A 55 7.96 5.05 -8.83
N GLY A 56 6.64 4.96 -8.75
CA GLY A 56 5.69 5.67 -9.59
C GLY A 56 5.51 7.15 -9.23
N GLY A 57 5.82 7.55 -8.00
CA GLY A 57 5.53 8.90 -7.48
C GLY A 57 4.06 9.09 -7.11
N ASN A 58 3.32 8.01 -6.83
CA ASN A 58 1.88 8.02 -6.56
C ASN A 58 1.60 8.29 -5.06
N THR A 59 1.99 9.47 -4.58
CA THR A 59 1.95 9.82 -3.16
C THR A 59 0.54 9.86 -2.56
N GLU A 60 -0.48 10.10 -3.37
CA GLU A 60 -1.89 10.16 -2.97
C GLU A 60 -2.40 8.80 -2.48
N GLN A 61 -1.80 7.70 -2.95
CA GLN A 61 -2.14 6.34 -2.52
C GLN A 61 -1.20 5.81 -1.43
N LEU A 62 -0.02 6.44 -1.25
CA LEU A 62 1.01 5.93 -0.32
C LEU A 62 0.53 5.93 1.13
N GLY A 63 -0.20 6.95 1.59
CA GLY A 63 -0.65 7.01 2.99
C GLY A 63 -1.49 5.80 3.41
N PHE A 64 -2.47 5.42 2.58
CA PHE A 64 -3.31 4.24 2.82
C PHE A 64 -2.49 2.95 2.81
N HIS A 65 -1.60 2.78 1.82
CA HIS A 65 -0.82 1.55 1.68
C HIS A 65 0.29 1.41 2.72
N LEU A 66 0.84 2.51 3.24
CA LEU A 66 1.77 2.48 4.37
C LEU A 66 1.08 2.02 5.66
N GLY A 67 -0.12 2.55 5.96
CA GLY A 67 -0.92 2.07 7.09
C GLY A 67 -1.25 0.59 6.99
N ARG A 68 -1.75 0.16 5.82
CA ARG A 68 -2.04 -1.25 5.54
C ARG A 68 -0.80 -2.14 5.61
N ALA A 69 0.38 -1.63 5.22
CA ALA A 69 1.63 -2.39 5.35
C ALA A 69 1.98 -2.67 6.81
N VAL A 70 1.80 -1.68 7.68
CA VAL A 70 1.98 -1.84 9.13
C VAL A 70 0.98 -2.84 9.71
N GLU A 71 -0.30 -2.74 9.35
CA GLU A 71 -1.34 -3.69 9.78
C GLU A 71 -1.04 -5.13 9.33
N ASN A 72 -0.44 -5.29 8.15
CA ASN A 72 -0.02 -6.59 7.62
C ASN A 72 1.35 -7.05 8.16
N GLY A 73 1.99 -6.31 9.07
CA GLY A 73 3.21 -6.73 9.77
C GLY A 73 4.54 -6.30 9.14
N VAL A 74 4.54 -5.32 8.23
CA VAL A 74 5.79 -4.64 7.80
C VAL A 74 6.15 -3.60 8.86
N THR A 75 7.40 -3.57 9.34
CA THR A 75 7.78 -2.57 10.34
C THR A 75 7.96 -1.19 9.71
N ARG A 76 7.91 -0.14 10.54
CA ARG A 76 8.14 1.25 10.07
C ARG A 76 9.56 1.39 9.53
N GLU A 77 10.52 0.74 10.16
CA GLU A 77 11.93 0.71 9.77
C GLU A 77 12.09 0.06 8.39
N GLU A 78 11.42 -1.07 8.14
CA GLU A 78 11.45 -1.74 6.83
C GLU A 78 10.82 -0.88 5.73
N LEU A 79 9.75 -0.14 6.03
CA LEU A 79 9.13 0.78 5.07
C LEU A 79 10.04 1.98 4.75
N ILE A 80 10.70 2.54 5.77
CA ILE A 80 11.69 3.62 5.60
C ILE A 80 12.87 3.13 4.74
N GLU A 81 13.39 1.93 5.01
CA GLU A 81 14.48 1.34 4.22
C GLU A 81 14.04 1.02 2.80
N ALA A 82 12.83 0.50 2.58
CA ALA A 82 12.32 0.24 1.25
C ALA A 82 12.19 1.53 0.41
N ILE A 83 11.64 2.60 0.99
CA ILE A 83 11.56 3.91 0.31
C ILE A 83 12.97 4.43 0.01
N THR A 84 13.89 4.34 0.97
CA THR A 84 15.28 4.75 0.80
C THR A 84 15.92 3.98 -0.35
N HIS A 85 15.82 2.65 -0.35
CA HIS A 85 16.38 1.80 -1.40
C HIS A 85 15.79 2.11 -2.79
N VAL A 86 14.47 2.23 -2.90
CA VAL A 86 13.79 2.58 -4.17
C VAL A 86 14.21 3.95 -4.68
N THR A 87 14.53 4.91 -3.80
CA THR A 87 14.98 6.26 -4.18
C THR A 87 16.21 6.22 -5.10
N LEU A 88 17.12 5.26 -4.89
CA LEU A 88 18.33 5.10 -5.70
C LEU A 88 18.03 4.66 -7.13
N TYR A 89 16.90 3.98 -7.37
CA TYR A 89 16.51 3.45 -8.67
C TYR A 89 15.43 4.28 -9.37
N ALA A 90 14.57 4.94 -8.60
CA ALA A 90 13.42 5.70 -9.12
C ALA A 90 13.63 7.22 -9.12
N GLY A 91 14.71 7.70 -8.49
CA GLY A 91 15.10 9.11 -8.45
C GLY A 91 14.74 9.82 -7.15
N TRP A 92 15.62 10.76 -6.76
CA TRP A 92 15.53 11.52 -5.50
C TRP A 92 14.19 12.23 -5.25
N PRO A 93 13.58 12.91 -6.24
CA PRO A 93 12.32 13.64 -6.02
C PRO A 93 11.17 12.74 -5.53
N LYS A 94 11.03 11.56 -6.13
CA LYS A 94 9.98 10.59 -5.76
C LYS A 94 10.21 10.02 -4.38
N GLY A 95 11.46 9.67 -4.08
CA GLY A 95 11.88 9.20 -2.76
C GLY A 95 11.58 10.20 -1.65
N MET A 96 11.96 11.47 -1.85
CA MET A 96 11.70 12.54 -0.90
C MET A 96 10.21 12.78 -0.68
N ALA A 97 9.40 12.77 -1.75
CA ALA A 97 7.96 12.92 -1.64
C ALA A 97 7.31 11.76 -0.86
N ALA A 98 7.69 10.51 -1.17
CA ALA A 98 7.22 9.33 -0.45
C ALA A 98 7.64 9.33 1.03
N MET A 99 8.89 9.70 1.32
CA MET A 99 9.39 9.82 2.69
C MET A 99 8.66 10.91 3.48
N GLY A 100 8.24 12.00 2.82
CA GLY A 100 7.39 13.02 3.41
C GLY A 100 6.05 12.45 3.91
N VAL A 101 5.38 11.64 3.09
CA VAL A 101 4.13 10.96 3.45
C VAL A 101 4.36 9.97 4.61
N ALA A 102 5.42 9.17 4.55
CA ALA A 102 5.77 8.23 5.61
C ALA A 102 6.06 8.94 6.94
N LYS A 103 6.81 10.05 6.91
CA LYS A 103 7.10 10.87 8.07
C LYS A 103 5.80 11.35 8.72
N GLN A 104 4.91 11.98 7.95
CA GLN A 104 3.63 12.47 8.45
C GLN A 104 2.83 11.36 9.16
N LEU A 105 2.64 10.23 8.49
CA LEU A 105 1.86 9.12 9.05
C LEU A 105 2.46 8.53 10.34
N PHE A 106 3.79 8.42 10.42
CA PHE A 106 4.47 7.77 11.55
C PHE A 106 4.73 8.71 12.72
N THR A 107 4.71 10.03 12.51
CA THR A 107 4.84 11.03 13.59
C THR A 107 3.51 11.49 14.17
N ASP A 108 2.45 11.53 13.36
CA ASP A 108 1.15 12.06 13.78
C ASP A 108 0.36 11.08 14.66
N ASN A 109 0.75 9.80 14.65
CA ASN A 109 0.16 8.74 15.49
C ASN A 109 0.93 8.53 16.81
N LYS A 110 1.31 9.62 17.48
CA LYS A 110 1.79 9.60 18.88
C LYS A 110 0.67 9.94 19.85
#